data_AF-A0A7J4CYJ1-F1
#
_entry.id   AF-A0A7J4CYJ1-F1
#
_cell.length_a   1.000
_cell.length_b   1.000
_cell.length_c   1.000
_cell.angle_alpha   90.00
_cell.angle_beta   90.00
_cell.angle_gamma   90.00
#
_symmetry.space_group_name_H-M   'P 1'
#
loop_
_entity.id
_entity.type
_entity.pdbx_description
1 polymer ?
#
loop_
_entity_poly.entity_id
_entity_poly.type
_entity_poly.pdbx_seq_one_letter_code
_entity_poly.pdbx_strand_id
1 'polypeptide(L)' 'PRPKPEGREKPTKRVYVRYRCTETGKAHHRKNIRAKKFELTE' A
#
# COMPACT_ATOMS: atom_id res chain seq x y z
N PRO A 1 -24.69 -17.43 -1.45
CA PRO A 1 -24.05 -16.09 -1.49
C PRO A 1 -22.97 -16.00 -0.42
N ARG A 2 -21.74 -15.60 -0.76
CA ARG A 2 -20.66 -15.55 0.23
C ARG A 2 -20.96 -14.43 1.24
N PRO A 3 -21.00 -14.70 2.55
CA PRO A 3 -21.28 -13.68 3.55
C PRO A 3 -20.26 -12.54 3.43
N LYS A 4 -20.76 -11.29 3.47
CA LYS A 4 -19.89 -10.12 3.50
C LYS A 4 -19.18 -10.11 4.86
N PRO A 5 -17.86 -9.89 4.89
CA PRO A 5 -17.14 -9.79 6.16
C PRO A 5 -17.52 -8.46 6.84
N GLU A 6 -18.42 -8.52 7.81
CA GLU A 6 -18.80 -7.40 8.66
C GLU A 6 -17.75 -7.21 9.78
N GLY A 7 -17.38 -5.97 10.08
CA GLY A 7 -16.40 -5.64 11.14
C GLY A 7 -14.91 -5.75 10.77
N ARG A 8 -14.57 -5.98 9.50
CA ARG A 8 -13.19 -6.24 9.04
C ARG A 8 -12.46 -5.01 8.50
N GLU A 9 -12.49 -3.87 9.20
CA GLU A 9 -11.61 -2.75 8.86
C GLU A 9 -10.56 -2.54 9.96
N LYS A 10 -9.32 -2.95 9.66
CA LYS A 10 -8.20 -2.73 10.57
C LYS A 10 -7.94 -1.23 10.70
N PRO A 11 -7.51 -0.73 11.88
CA PRO A 11 -7.28 0.70 12.10
C PRO A 11 -6.14 1.26 11.23
N THR A 12 -5.33 0.40 10.62
CA THR A 12 -4.25 0.76 9.70
C THR A 12 -4.36 -0.02 8.40
N LYS A 13 -4.03 0.65 7.29
CA LYS A 13 -3.91 0.05 5.97
C LYS A 13 -2.43 -0.13 5.62
N ARG A 14 -2.12 -1.08 4.74
CA ARG A 14 -0.78 -1.24 4.21
C ARG A 14 -0.55 -0.15 3.17
N VAL A 15 0.50 0.63 3.34
CA VAL A 15 0.91 1.65 2.37
C VAL A 15 1.56 0.94 1.19
N TYR A 16 1.09 1.25 -0.01
CA TYR A 16 1.58 0.67 -1.24
C TYR A 16 2.53 1.64 -1.92
N VAL A 17 3.84 1.41 -1.76
CA VAL A 17 4.86 2.29 -2.36
C VAL A 17 5.42 1.62 -3.62
N ARG A 18 5.27 2.31 -4.75
CA ARG A 18 5.78 1.92 -6.06
C ARG A 18 6.94 2.80 -6.45
N TYR A 19 8.07 2.19 -6.73
CA TYR A 19 9.22 2.87 -7.34
C TYR A 19 9.18 2.62 -8.83
N ARG A 20 9.15 3.70 -9.62
CA ARG A 20 9.29 3.60 -11.07
C ARG A 20 10.75 3.88 -11.42
N CYS A 21 11.39 2.90 -12.05
CA CYS A 21 12.72 3.09 -12.62
C CYS A 21 12.61 4.08 -13.78
N THR A 22 13.42 5.13 -13.76
CA THR A 22 13.43 6.18 -14.79
C THR A 22 14.04 5.69 -16.10
N GLU A 23 14.97 4.74 -16.05
CA GLU A 23 15.67 4.21 -17.23
C GLU A 23 14.85 3.15 -17.97
N THR A 24 14.21 2.23 -17.24
CA THR A 24 13.53 1.07 -17.84
C THR A 24 12.00 1.15 -17.78
N GLY A 25 11.43 2.12 -17.05
CA GLY A 25 9.99 2.26 -16.83
C GLY A 25 9.36 1.20 -15.92
N LYS A 26 10.14 0.20 -15.48
CA LYS A 26 9.67 -0.91 -14.63
C LYS A 26 9.24 -0.39 -13.26
N ALA A 27 8.22 -1.03 -12.71
CA ALA A 27 7.69 -0.71 -11.39
C ALA A 27 8.15 -1.77 -10.37
N HIS A 28 8.86 -1.33 -9.34
CA HIS A 28 9.32 -2.18 -8.24
C HIS A 28 8.53 -1.89 -6.98
N HIS A 29 8.08 -2.96 -6.33
CA HIS A 29 7.41 -2.89 -5.04
C HIS A 29 8.39 -3.22 -3.94
N ARG A 30 8.46 -2.36 -2.92
CA ARG A 30 9.14 -2.71 -1.67
C ARG A 30 8.19 -3.44 -0.73
N LYS A 31 8.72 -3.98 0.36
CA LYS A 31 7.89 -4.55 1.42
C LYS A 31 7.01 -3.44 2.01
N ASN A 32 5.69 -3.65 1.97
CA ASN A 32 4.72 -2.66 2.44
C ASN A 32 4.67 -2.58 3.96
N ILE A 33 4.58 -1.36 4.49
CA ILE A 33 4.41 -1.07 5.92
C ILE A 33 2.94 -0.76 6.23
N ARG A 34 2.50 -1.00 7.48
CA ARG A 34 1.19 -0.54 7.96
C ARG A 34 1.34 0.83 8.62
N ALA A 35 0.54 1.80 8.19
CA ALA A 35 0.56 3.13 8.77
C ALA A 35 -0.87 3.69 8.91
N LYS A 36 -1.06 4.66 9.81
CA LYS A 36 -2.29 5.47 9.91
C LYS A 36 -2.22 6.69 8.98
N LYS A 37 -1.07 7.36 8.94
CA LYS A 37 -0.75 8.50 8.06
C LYS A 37 0.54 8.18 7.31
N PHE A 38 0.62 8.57 6.04
CA PHE A 38 1.81 8.40 5.19
C PHE A 38 1.99 9.66 4.35
N GLU A 39 3.20 10.21 4.35
CA GLU A 39 3.57 11.42 3.60
C GLU A 39 4.83 11.13 2.80
N LEU A 40 4.86 11.60 1.54
CA LEU A 40 6.05 11.58 0.69
C LEU A 40 6.70 12.96 0.79
N THR A 41 7.95 13.01 1.24
CA THR A 41 8.78 14.22 1.26
C THR A 41 9.83 14.13 0.15
N GLU A 42 10.23 15.28 -0.40
CA GLU A 42 11.27 15.39 -1.44
C GLU A 42 12.69 15.20 -0.90
#